data_AF-A0A0M2K8Y7-F1
#
_entry.id   AF-A0A0M2K8Y7-F1
#
_cell.length_a   1.000
_cell.length_b   1.000
_cell.length_c   1.000
_cell.angle_alpha   90.00
_cell.angle_beta   90.00
_cell.angle_gamma   90.00
#
_symmetry.space_group_name_H-M   'P 1'
#
loop_
_entity.id
_entity.type
_entity.pdbx_description
1 polymer ?
#
loop_
_entity_poly.entity_id
_entity_poly.type
_entity_poly.pdbx_seq_one_letter_code
_entity_poly.pdbx_strand_id
1 'polypeptide(L)'
;MSHFRDLCRLNETVEERRADAARILRNEAIRLIEYYEEWLGLPARHWVDSAGDLHPYVETGLPCNEPEGFSALSVRQIGVTPDGAIRMAVRTWVENEPSGLHVSVVLNLQLASVGDNRVSIDVQVEQDRPVRVLIGKSDENVWEDVVESIKRHIGSALKKRYPPAYL
;
A
#
# COMPACT_ATOMS: atom_id res chain seq x y z
N MET A 1 37.38 18.48 -21.53
CA MET A 1 36.56 17.46 -20.82
C MET A 1 35.36 17.15 -21.68
N SER A 2 34.89 15.91 -21.75
CA SER A 2 33.79 15.52 -22.65
C SER A 2 32.46 15.67 -21.92
N HIS A 3 31.62 16.60 -22.37
CA HIS A 3 30.28 16.82 -21.84
C HIS A 3 29.43 15.53 -21.82
N PHE A 4 29.65 14.61 -22.75
CA PHE A 4 28.96 13.32 -22.77
C PHE A 4 29.35 12.42 -21.59
N ARG A 5 30.63 12.38 -21.20
CA ARG A 5 31.06 11.61 -20.02
C ARG A 5 30.49 12.17 -18.72
N ASP A 6 30.33 13.49 -18.64
CA ASP A 6 29.71 14.14 -17.49
C ASP A 6 28.22 13.76 -17.39
N LEU A 7 27.50 13.70 -18.53
CA LEU A 7 26.13 13.20 -18.59
C LEU A 7 26.02 11.72 -18.20
N CYS A 8 26.95 10.87 -18.64
CA CYS A 8 26.96 9.45 -18.25
C CYS A 8 27.12 9.27 -16.74
N ARG A 9 28.07 9.99 -16.11
CA ARG A 9 28.27 9.94 -14.65
C ARG A 9 27.07 10.45 -13.86
N LEU A 10 26.43 11.50 -14.37
CA LEU A 10 25.21 12.03 -13.76
C LEU A 10 24.08 11.00 -13.83
N ASN A 11 23.93 10.31 -14.96
CA ASN A 11 22.94 9.25 -15.13
C ASN A 11 23.19 8.07 -14.17
N GLU A 12 24.44 7.61 -14.03
CA GLU A 12 24.80 6.57 -13.04
C GLU A 12 24.40 6.97 -11.62
N THR A 13 24.73 8.21 -11.22
CA THR A 13 24.37 8.73 -9.88
C THR A 13 22.84 8.82 -9.69
N VAL A 14 22.10 9.18 -10.72
CA VAL A 14 20.63 9.26 -10.68
C VAL A 14 20.03 7.85 -10.52
N GLU A 15 20.52 6.87 -11.27
CA GLU A 15 20.04 5.49 -11.18
C GLU A 15 20.35 4.86 -9.82
N GLU A 16 21.52 5.11 -9.24
CA GLU A 16 21.85 4.69 -7.86
C GLU A 16 20.86 5.29 -6.84
N ARG A 17 20.64 6.60 -6.90
CA ARG A 17 19.67 7.29 -6.01
C ARG A 17 18.26 6.79 -6.20
N ARG A 18 17.88 6.43 -7.42
CA ARG A 18 16.57 5.87 -7.74
C ARG A 18 16.41 4.46 -7.17
N ALA A 19 17.45 3.64 -7.24
CA ALA A 19 17.46 2.32 -6.61
C ALA A 19 17.31 2.41 -5.08
N ASP A 20 18.01 3.37 -4.45
CA ASP A 20 17.88 3.63 -3.01
C ASP A 20 16.50 4.15 -2.63
N ALA A 21 15.96 5.12 -3.36
CA ALA A 21 14.61 5.63 -3.17
C ALA A 21 13.57 4.50 -3.27
N ALA A 22 13.70 3.64 -4.28
CA ALA A 22 12.82 2.49 -4.48
C ALA A 22 12.93 1.48 -3.32
N ARG A 23 14.12 1.27 -2.77
CA ARG A 23 14.34 0.40 -1.60
C ARG A 23 13.66 0.98 -0.35
N ILE A 24 13.83 2.28 -0.09
CA ILE A 24 13.18 2.96 1.04
C ILE A 24 11.66 2.85 0.91
N LEU A 25 11.11 3.22 -0.25
CA LEU A 25 9.68 3.23 -0.49
C LEU A 25 9.06 1.84 -0.31
N ARG A 26 9.73 0.77 -0.75
CA ARG A 26 9.28 -0.61 -0.52
C ARG A 26 9.27 -0.98 0.96
N ASN A 27 10.32 -0.61 1.71
CA ASN A 27 10.40 -0.91 3.13
C ASN A 27 9.28 -0.20 3.91
N GLU A 28 8.99 1.05 3.58
CA GLU A 28 7.92 1.79 4.24
C GLU A 28 6.52 1.32 3.79
N ALA A 29 6.36 0.90 2.54
CA ALA A 29 5.13 0.25 2.08
C ALA A 29 4.85 -1.05 2.86
N ILE A 30 5.89 -1.86 3.13
CA ILE A 30 5.77 -3.08 3.96
C ILE A 30 5.32 -2.70 5.38
N ARG A 31 5.98 -1.71 6.00
CA ARG A 31 5.63 -1.26 7.36
C ARG A 31 4.20 -0.71 7.45
N LEU A 32 3.72 -0.02 6.42
CA LEU A 32 2.33 0.43 6.36
C LEU A 32 1.36 -0.76 6.38
N ILE A 33 1.65 -1.83 5.64
CA ILE A 33 0.80 -3.02 5.61
C ILE A 33 0.85 -3.75 6.95
N GLU A 34 2.04 -3.94 7.53
CA GLU A 34 2.21 -4.54 8.86
C GLU A 34 1.42 -3.75 9.92
N TYR A 35 1.55 -2.42 9.91
CA TYR A 35 0.79 -1.54 10.79
C TYR A 35 -0.72 -1.66 10.58
N TYR A 36 -1.18 -1.71 9.32
CA TYR A 36 -2.60 -1.85 9.01
C TYR A 36 -3.18 -3.18 9.51
N GLU A 37 -2.46 -4.29 9.32
CA GLU A 37 -2.86 -5.61 9.83
C GLU A 37 -2.95 -5.64 11.36
N GLU A 38 -2.00 -5.02 12.05
CA GLU A 38 -2.02 -4.89 13.51
C GLU A 38 -3.17 -3.99 13.98
N TRP A 39 -3.34 -2.83 13.34
CA TRP A 39 -4.38 -1.85 13.65
C TRP A 39 -5.81 -2.39 13.45
N LEU A 40 -6.01 -3.29 12.48
CA LEU A 40 -7.29 -3.97 12.28
C LEU A 40 -7.70 -4.84 13.49
N GLY A 41 -6.76 -5.22 14.36
CA GLY A 41 -7.05 -6.04 15.54
C GLY A 41 -7.57 -7.42 15.16
N LEU A 42 -7.02 -8.01 14.08
CA LEU A 42 -7.49 -9.27 13.53
C LEU A 42 -7.41 -10.42 14.56
N PRO A 43 -8.39 -11.34 14.58
CA PRO A 43 -8.39 -12.46 15.53
C PRO A 43 -7.24 -13.45 15.28
N ALA A 44 -6.78 -13.54 14.04
CA ALA A 44 -5.65 -14.33 13.59
C ALA A 44 -5.06 -13.72 12.31
N ARG A 45 -3.85 -14.14 11.91
CA ARG A 45 -3.23 -13.70 10.64
C ARG A 45 -3.96 -14.22 9.40
N HIS A 46 -4.61 -15.37 9.54
CA HIS A 46 -5.30 -16.06 8.45
C HIS A 46 -6.66 -16.52 8.93
N TRP A 47 -7.60 -16.62 8.01
CA TRP A 47 -8.85 -17.33 8.16
C TRP A 47 -8.82 -18.61 7.35
N VAL A 48 -9.75 -19.51 7.66
CA VAL A 48 -9.93 -20.77 6.95
C VAL A 48 -11.24 -20.69 6.21
N ASP A 49 -11.21 -20.94 4.91
CA ASP A 49 -12.43 -20.94 4.10
C ASP A 49 -13.26 -22.22 4.27
N SER A 50 -14.39 -22.28 3.57
CA SER A 50 -15.27 -23.45 3.59
C SER A 50 -14.64 -24.72 3.00
N ALA A 51 -13.57 -24.59 2.20
CA ALA A 51 -12.81 -25.70 1.65
C ALA A 51 -11.68 -26.18 2.59
N GLY A 52 -11.39 -25.42 3.66
CA GLY A 52 -10.29 -25.69 4.58
C GLY A 52 -8.99 -25.00 4.20
N ASP A 53 -8.99 -24.13 3.19
CA ASP A 53 -7.82 -23.40 2.74
C ASP A 53 -7.57 -22.17 3.61
N LEU A 54 -6.29 -21.92 3.90
CA LEU A 54 -5.83 -20.79 4.71
C LEU A 54 -5.61 -19.56 3.84
N HIS A 55 -6.28 -18.46 4.19
CA HIS A 55 -6.19 -17.19 3.47
C HIS A 55 -5.83 -16.05 4.42
N PRO A 56 -4.91 -15.15 4.05
CA PRO A 56 -4.66 -13.95 4.85
C PRO A 56 -5.88 -13.02 4.80
N TYR A 57 -6.12 -12.29 5.88
CA TYR A 57 -7.20 -11.27 5.89
C TYR A 57 -6.87 -10.06 5.02
N VAL A 58 -5.58 -9.79 4.81
CA VAL A 58 -5.09 -8.69 4.00
C VAL A 58 -4.15 -9.25 2.93
N GLU A 59 -4.40 -8.89 1.68
CA GLU A 59 -3.55 -9.22 0.54
C GLU A 59 -3.09 -7.96 -0.17
N THR A 60 -1.84 -7.92 -0.59
CA THR A 60 -1.34 -6.88 -1.49
C THR A 60 -1.29 -7.39 -2.91
N GLY A 61 -1.46 -6.51 -3.89
CA GLY A 61 -1.38 -6.85 -5.30
C GLY A 61 -1.23 -5.63 -6.18
N LEU A 62 -1.28 -5.84 -7.49
CA LEU A 62 -1.38 -4.74 -8.44
C LEU A 62 -2.83 -4.22 -8.53
N PRO A 63 -3.05 -2.92 -8.73
CA PRO A 63 -4.38 -2.40 -9.00
C PRO A 63 -4.98 -3.06 -10.23
N CYS A 64 -6.20 -3.57 -10.09
CA CYS A 64 -6.99 -4.17 -11.16
C CYS A 64 -8.38 -3.53 -11.19
N ASN A 65 -8.96 -3.42 -12.39
CA ASN A 65 -10.32 -2.86 -12.54
C ASN A 65 -11.41 -3.89 -12.22
N GLU A 66 -11.08 -5.19 -12.35
CA GLU A 66 -12.00 -6.31 -12.15
C GLU A 66 -11.55 -7.13 -10.93
N PRO A 67 -12.47 -7.56 -10.04
CA PRO A 67 -12.12 -8.36 -8.86
C PRO A 67 -11.40 -9.67 -9.18
N GLU A 68 -11.79 -10.32 -10.28
CA GLU A 68 -11.24 -11.58 -10.79
C GLU A 68 -9.81 -11.43 -11.35
N GLY A 69 -9.44 -10.20 -11.74
CA GLY A 69 -8.11 -9.87 -12.25
C GLY A 69 -7.08 -9.57 -11.16
N PHE A 70 -7.46 -9.62 -9.88
CA PHE A 70 -6.52 -9.42 -8.78
C PHE A 70 -5.62 -10.64 -8.63
N SER A 71 -4.32 -10.39 -8.61
CA SER A 71 -3.32 -11.37 -8.25
C SER A 71 -2.55 -10.87 -7.03
N ALA A 72 -2.55 -11.68 -5.98
CA ALA A 72 -1.77 -11.40 -4.78
C ALA A 72 -0.28 -11.35 -5.15
N LEU A 73 0.38 -10.27 -4.79
CA LEU A 73 1.78 -10.01 -5.05
C LEU A 73 2.41 -9.38 -3.81
N SER A 74 3.56 -9.90 -3.39
CA SER A 74 4.30 -9.29 -2.28
C SER A 74 4.65 -7.85 -2.61
N VAL A 75 4.56 -6.93 -1.64
CA VAL A 75 5.02 -5.54 -1.78
C VAL A 75 6.46 -5.45 -2.32
N ARG A 76 7.32 -6.43 -2.00
CA ARG A 76 8.70 -6.50 -2.50
C ARG A 76 8.79 -6.67 -4.02
N GLN A 77 7.80 -7.32 -4.61
CA GLN A 77 7.71 -7.62 -6.04
C GLN A 77 6.97 -6.52 -6.81
N ILE A 78 6.29 -5.59 -6.12
CA ILE A 78 5.64 -4.45 -6.76
C ILE A 78 6.73 -3.49 -7.28
N GLY A 79 6.63 -3.17 -8.56
CA GLY A 79 7.55 -2.26 -9.25
C GLY A 79 7.37 -0.82 -8.78
N VAL A 80 8.49 -0.10 -8.68
CA VAL A 80 8.45 1.36 -8.53
C VAL A 80 8.34 1.96 -9.93
N THR A 81 7.38 2.84 -10.11
CA THR A 81 7.12 3.52 -11.37
C THR A 81 8.24 4.50 -11.73
N PRO A 82 8.32 4.97 -13.00
CA PRO A 82 9.33 5.94 -13.42
C PRO A 82 9.33 7.26 -12.64
N ASP A 83 8.16 7.69 -12.17
CA ASP A 83 7.94 8.85 -11.31
C ASP A 83 8.27 8.60 -9.82
N GLY A 84 8.82 7.42 -9.49
CA GLY A 84 9.31 7.11 -8.15
C GLY A 84 8.19 6.78 -7.16
N ALA A 85 7.09 6.19 -7.63
CA ALA A 85 5.96 5.81 -6.81
C ALA A 85 5.74 4.29 -6.77
N ILE A 86 5.15 3.78 -5.68
CA ILE A 86 4.62 2.43 -5.59
C ILE A 86 3.10 2.54 -5.61
N ARG A 87 2.49 1.94 -6.63
CA ARG A 87 1.04 1.83 -6.73
C ARG A 87 0.64 0.39 -6.48
N MET A 88 -0.14 0.15 -5.42
CA MET A 88 -0.56 -1.18 -5.00
C MET A 88 -2.04 -1.20 -4.64
N ALA A 89 -2.69 -2.34 -4.78
CA ALA A 89 -4.00 -2.60 -4.19
C ALA A 89 -3.82 -3.38 -2.89
N VAL A 90 -4.57 -2.99 -1.87
CA VAL A 90 -4.70 -3.67 -0.59
C VAL A 90 -6.11 -4.23 -0.53
N ARG A 91 -6.23 -5.56 -0.60
CA ARG A 91 -7.48 -6.29 -0.50
C ARG A 91 -7.68 -6.72 0.95
N THR A 92 -8.82 -6.38 1.52
CA THR A 92 -9.21 -6.79 2.87
C THR A 92 -10.45 -7.65 2.82
N TRP A 93 -10.39 -8.83 3.45
CA TRP A 93 -11.49 -9.76 3.60
C TRP A 93 -12.31 -9.39 4.85
N VAL A 94 -13.65 -9.33 4.70
CA VAL A 94 -14.56 -8.75 5.71
C VAL A 94 -15.54 -9.77 6.32
N GLU A 95 -15.66 -10.97 5.77
CA GLU A 95 -16.57 -12.02 6.29
C GLU A 95 -15.91 -13.41 6.40
N ASN A 96 -16.42 -14.22 7.34
CA ASN A 96 -16.07 -15.62 7.58
C ASN A 96 -17.06 -16.62 6.92
N GLU A 97 -17.87 -16.20 5.94
CA GLU A 97 -18.94 -17.01 5.34
C GLU A 97 -18.81 -17.08 3.80
N PRO A 98 -19.48 -18.05 3.11
CA PRO A 98 -18.92 -18.77 1.95
C PRO A 98 -18.73 -17.94 0.66
N SER A 99 -19.15 -16.67 0.65
CA SER A 99 -18.98 -15.76 -0.49
C SER A 99 -17.62 -15.08 -0.55
N GLY A 100 -16.81 -15.12 0.51
CA GLY A 100 -15.46 -14.56 0.46
C GLY A 100 -15.49 -13.04 0.18
N LEU A 101 -16.19 -12.30 1.03
CA LEU A 101 -16.37 -10.87 0.85
C LEU A 101 -15.04 -10.14 1.01
N HIS A 102 -14.59 -9.48 -0.05
CA HIS A 102 -13.40 -8.64 -0.02
C HIS A 102 -13.65 -7.25 -0.60
N VAL A 103 -12.87 -6.29 -0.12
CA VAL A 103 -12.80 -4.93 -0.66
C VAL A 103 -11.34 -4.61 -0.97
N SER A 104 -11.08 -4.16 -2.19
CA SER A 104 -9.76 -3.68 -2.59
C SER A 104 -9.72 -2.15 -2.51
N VAL A 105 -8.65 -1.63 -1.91
CA VAL A 105 -8.34 -0.19 -1.83
C VAL A 105 -6.99 0.05 -2.50
N VAL A 106 -6.93 0.98 -3.44
CA VAL A 106 -5.69 1.36 -4.13
C VAL A 106 -4.92 2.38 -3.32
N LEU A 107 -3.64 2.12 -3.11
CA LEU A 107 -2.67 3.00 -2.50
C LEU A 107 -1.63 3.45 -3.52
N ASN A 108 -1.27 4.73 -3.47
CA ASN A 108 -0.14 5.28 -4.20
C ASN A 108 0.81 5.94 -3.22
N LEU A 109 2.01 5.39 -3.08
CA LEU A 109 3.04 5.89 -2.17
C LEU A 109 4.13 6.56 -3.01
N GLN A 110 4.49 7.79 -2.67
CA GLN A 110 5.55 8.52 -3.35
C GLN A 110 6.53 9.11 -2.34
N LEU A 111 7.82 8.95 -2.62
CA LEU A 111 8.87 9.51 -1.78
C LEU A 111 8.93 11.04 -1.95
N ALA A 112 8.75 11.78 -0.86
CA ALA A 112 8.76 13.23 -0.83
C ALA A 112 10.17 13.81 -0.73
N SER A 113 10.89 13.30 0.26
CA SER A 113 12.18 13.81 0.70
C SER A 113 12.84 12.77 1.60
N VAL A 114 14.16 12.67 1.48
CA VAL A 114 15.01 11.87 2.36
C VAL A 114 16.01 12.81 3.01
N GLY A 115 15.96 12.93 4.33
CA GLY A 115 16.98 13.60 5.14
C GLY A 115 17.75 12.59 6.00
N ASP A 116 18.77 13.07 6.71
CA ASP A 116 19.75 12.24 7.43
C ASP A 116 19.14 11.23 8.44
N ASN A 117 17.94 11.49 8.95
CA ASN A 117 17.22 10.60 9.88
C ASN A 117 15.69 10.64 9.70
N ARG A 118 15.20 11.20 8.59
CA ARG A 118 13.77 11.39 8.36
C ARG A 118 13.44 11.08 6.91
N VAL A 119 12.42 10.26 6.71
CA VAL A 119 11.84 9.99 5.41
C VAL A 119 10.45 10.59 5.39
N SER A 120 10.10 11.28 4.31
CA SER A 120 8.72 11.70 4.10
C SER A 120 8.14 11.04 2.87
N ILE A 121 6.91 10.55 3.00
CA ILE A 121 6.17 9.85 1.95
C ILE A 121 4.80 10.51 1.82
N ASP A 122 4.37 10.81 0.60
CA ASP A 122 2.94 11.02 0.34
C ASP A 122 2.27 9.67 0.12
N VAL A 123 1.20 9.40 0.86
CA VAL A 123 0.32 8.27 0.62
C VAL A 123 -1.02 8.79 0.16
N GLN A 124 -1.39 8.44 -1.06
CA GLN A 124 -2.74 8.66 -1.57
C GLN A 124 -3.53 7.37 -1.45
N VAL A 125 -4.70 7.45 -0.82
CA VAL A 125 -5.68 6.37 -0.72
C VAL A 125 -6.79 6.65 -1.74
N GLU A 126 -6.93 5.78 -2.73
CA GLU A 126 -7.86 5.96 -3.86
C GLU A 126 -7.70 7.34 -4.52
N GLN A 127 -8.76 8.17 -4.45
CA GLN A 127 -8.82 9.50 -5.03
C GLN A 127 -8.75 10.60 -3.96
N ASP A 128 -8.40 10.26 -2.72
CA ASP A 128 -8.26 11.25 -1.66
C ASP A 128 -7.08 12.19 -1.91
N ARG A 129 -7.05 13.28 -1.14
CA ARG A 129 -5.85 14.12 -1.05
C ARG A 129 -4.72 13.30 -0.41
N PRO A 130 -3.48 13.39 -0.93
CA PRO A 130 -2.35 12.69 -0.33
C PRO A 130 -2.14 13.09 1.14
N VAL A 131 -1.87 12.09 1.97
CA VAL A 131 -1.46 12.27 3.38
C VAL A 131 0.06 12.24 3.42
N ARG A 132 0.66 13.31 3.97
CA ARG A 132 2.11 13.38 4.17
C ARG A 132 2.49 12.66 5.46
N VAL A 133 3.15 11.53 5.34
CA VAL A 133 3.69 10.76 6.45
C VAL A 133 5.14 11.15 6.70
N LEU A 134 5.47 11.46 7.96
CA LEU A 134 6.81 11.82 8.41
C LEU A 134 7.38 10.69 9.26
N ILE A 135 8.30 9.93 8.69
CA ILE A 135 8.86 8.72 9.31
C ILE A 135 10.16 9.09 10.01
N GLY A 136 10.11 9.07 11.34
CA GLY A 136 11.25 9.22 12.24
C GLY A 136 11.55 7.93 13.02
N LYS A 137 12.52 7.97 13.95
CA LYS A 137 12.98 6.79 14.69
C LYS A 137 12.05 6.30 15.82
N SER A 138 11.02 7.06 16.19
CA SER A 138 10.30 6.85 17.47
C SER A 138 8.79 7.06 17.38
N ASP A 139 8.21 7.03 16.19
CA ASP A 139 6.83 7.45 15.99
C ASP A 139 6.01 6.24 15.53
N GLU A 140 5.34 5.61 16.50
CA GLU A 140 4.66 4.30 16.32
C GLU A 140 3.34 4.43 15.55
N ASN A 141 2.72 5.62 15.52
CA ASN A 141 1.39 5.85 14.92
C ASN A 141 1.42 6.73 13.67
N VAL A 142 2.54 6.75 12.95
CA VAL A 142 2.70 7.60 11.74
C VAL A 142 1.72 7.28 10.61
N TRP A 143 1.09 6.11 10.64
CA TRP A 143 0.18 5.65 9.60
C TRP A 143 -1.31 5.78 9.95
N GLU A 144 -1.67 6.29 11.14
CA GLU A 144 -3.06 6.35 11.64
C GLU A 144 -4.00 7.00 10.62
N ASP A 145 -3.64 8.18 10.11
CA ASP A 145 -4.46 8.90 9.12
C ASP A 145 -4.64 8.13 7.81
N VAL A 146 -3.64 7.33 7.42
CA VAL A 146 -3.68 6.50 6.21
C VAL A 146 -4.63 5.33 6.42
N VAL A 147 -4.52 4.60 7.53
CA VAL A 147 -5.35 3.42 7.81
C VAL A 147 -6.80 3.78 8.11
N GLU A 148 -7.06 4.91 8.77
CA GLU A 148 -8.43 5.44 8.92
C GLU A 148 -9.04 5.80 7.56
N SER A 149 -8.22 6.32 6.63
CA SER A 149 -8.67 6.55 5.26
C SER A 149 -9.02 5.25 4.53
N ILE A 150 -8.19 4.20 4.65
CA ILE A 150 -8.45 2.87 4.08
C ILE A 150 -9.78 2.32 4.63
N LYS A 151 -9.97 2.32 5.96
CA LYS A 151 -11.20 1.86 6.61
C LYS A 151 -12.43 2.62 6.12
N ARG A 152 -12.34 3.94 5.94
CA ARG A 152 -13.44 4.76 5.40
C ARG A 152 -13.83 4.32 3.99
N HIS A 153 -12.87 4.02 3.11
CA HIS A 153 -13.15 3.50 1.77
C HIS A 153 -13.78 2.11 1.82
N ILE A 154 -13.27 1.22 2.67
CA ILE A 154 -13.85 -0.12 2.88
C ILE A 154 -15.31 0.00 3.35
N GLY A 155 -15.56 0.79 4.40
CA GLY A 155 -16.91 1.02 4.93
C GLY A 155 -17.86 1.62 3.89
N SER A 156 -17.38 2.54 3.06
CA SER A 156 -18.16 3.12 1.96
C SER A 156 -18.52 2.07 0.89
N ALA A 157 -17.55 1.23 0.51
CA ALA A 157 -17.76 0.16 -0.46
C ALA A 157 -18.76 -0.88 0.05
N LEU A 158 -18.68 -1.26 1.34
CA LEU A 158 -19.63 -2.19 1.97
C LEU A 158 -21.05 -1.61 2.00
N LYS A 159 -21.21 -0.34 2.39
CA LYS A 159 -22.52 0.35 2.41
C LYS A 159 -23.14 0.46 1.03
N LYS A 160 -22.35 0.61 -0.04
CA LYS A 160 -22.87 0.65 -1.42
C LYS A 160 -23.44 -0.69 -1.88
N ARG A 161 -23.00 -1.81 -1.31
CA ARG A 161 -23.52 -3.15 -1.66
C ARG A 161 -24.93 -3.40 -1.14
N TYR A 162 -25.32 -2.73 -0.05
CA TYR A 162 -26.68 -2.76 0.50
C TYR A 162 -27.28 -1.35 0.50
N PRO A 163 -28.11 -0.98 -0.50
CA PRO A 163 -28.80 0.30 -0.49
C PRO A 163 -29.61 0.45 0.80
N PRO A 164 -29.69 1.64 1.40
CA PRO A 164 -30.40 1.89 2.66
C PRO A 164 -31.91 1.57 2.62
N ALA A 165 -32.47 1.16 1.47
CA ALA A 165 -33.82 0.63 1.38
C ALA A 165 -33.99 -0.79 1.98
N TYR A 166 -32.89 -1.44 2.41
CA TYR A 166 -32.87 -2.82 2.91
C TYR A 166 -32.22 -2.97 4.30
N LEU A 167 -32.02 -1.87 5.04
CA LEU A 167 -31.56 -1.83 6.44
C LEU A 167 -32.67 -1.20 7.31
#